data_AF-A0A3B9A3A8-F1
#
_entry.id   AF-A0A3B9A3A8-F1
#
_cell.length_a   1.000
_cell.length_b   1.000
_cell.length_c   1.000
_cell.angle_alpha   90.00
_cell.angle_beta   90.00
_cell.angle_gamma   90.00
#
_symmetry.space_group_name_H-M   'P 1'
#
loop_
_entity.id
_entity.type
_entity.pdbx_description
1 polymer ?
#
loop_
_entity_poly.entity_id
_entity_poly.type
_entity_poly.pdbx_seq_one_letter_code
_entity_poly.pdbx_strand_id
1 'polypeptide(L)'
;MSSNQKQATLNRALFAQRSFDSSRITVLSTLIHRFEEAGDFEVFISRTNRTPLRLLITVVDGDAPYQHNLDLSSLQNPKERDCCRDGANLRLHVGGVLGFFTSQGVSTFQVRIVRLGSKEKQVFLNHAEQIPAGDFFTVTPLRPGIYRVSDPLNKAEMALKVVMPPLPEEGKVEKGAKTKGERTASTYRPDQPVLVSVGKKGFDRREVSLLSGQTLVFQVQSAARLRVDLEKEDEAVTAPPKKRPDKPARTTKQT
;
A
#
# COMPACT_ATOMS: atom_id res chain seq x y z
N MET A 1 -17.87 39.84 1.73
CA MET A 1 -16.65 39.09 2.08
C MET A 1 -16.55 37.90 1.15
N SER A 2 -15.64 37.92 0.18
CA SER A 2 -15.46 36.82 -0.79
C SER A 2 -14.78 35.64 -0.09
N SER A 3 -15.42 34.46 -0.10
CA SER A 3 -14.81 33.26 0.46
C SER A 3 -13.63 32.88 -0.43
N ASN A 4 -12.43 33.02 0.12
CA ASN A 4 -11.21 32.53 -0.51
C ASN A 4 -11.24 30.99 -0.43
N GLN A 5 -11.94 30.35 -1.37
CA GLN A 5 -11.90 28.90 -1.54
C GLN A 5 -10.48 28.55 -1.99
N LYS A 6 -9.62 28.20 -1.03
CA LYS A 6 -8.32 27.59 -1.32
C LYS A 6 -8.58 26.34 -2.15
N GLN A 7 -8.28 26.40 -3.43
CA GLN A 7 -8.41 25.27 -4.34
C GLN A 7 -7.46 24.19 -3.84
N ALA A 8 -7.99 23.04 -3.42
CA ALA A 8 -7.17 21.96 -2.90
C ALA A 8 -6.26 21.43 -4.01
N THR A 9 -4.94 21.55 -3.83
CA THR A 9 -3.96 20.97 -4.75
C THR A 9 -3.94 19.47 -4.55
N LEU A 10 -4.66 18.75 -5.41
CA LEU A 10 -4.76 17.29 -5.38
C LEU A 10 -3.59 16.66 -6.14
N ASN A 11 -2.88 15.73 -5.52
CA ASN A 11 -1.87 14.92 -6.21
C ASN A 11 -2.55 13.90 -7.14
N ARG A 12 -2.85 14.34 -8.36
CA ARG A 12 -3.58 13.55 -9.37
C ARG A 12 -2.87 12.24 -9.73
N ALA A 13 -1.56 12.16 -9.56
CA ALA A 13 -0.79 10.97 -9.89
C ALA A 13 -1.17 9.77 -9.01
N LEU A 14 -1.56 9.99 -7.75
CA LEU A 14 -2.06 8.92 -6.86
C LEU A 14 -3.30 8.25 -7.46
N PHE A 15 -4.23 9.07 -7.92
CA PHE A 15 -5.48 8.60 -8.52
C PHE A 15 -5.28 8.08 -9.94
N ALA A 16 -4.13 8.31 -10.58
CA ALA A 16 -3.79 7.80 -11.90
C ALA A 16 -2.99 6.49 -11.85
N GLN A 17 -2.63 6.00 -10.66
CA GLN A 17 -1.85 4.78 -10.50
C GLN A 17 -2.66 3.55 -10.94
N ARG A 18 -2.10 2.80 -11.89
CA ARG A 18 -2.72 1.60 -12.49
C ARG A 18 -1.91 0.33 -12.23
N SER A 19 -0.66 0.47 -11.82
CA SER A 19 0.23 -0.65 -11.55
C SER A 19 0.97 -0.49 -10.22
N PHE A 20 1.30 -1.62 -9.63
CA PHE A 20 2.12 -1.74 -8.43
C PHE A 20 3.18 -2.80 -8.71
N ASP A 21 4.43 -2.51 -8.38
CA ASP A 21 5.56 -3.42 -8.58
C ASP A 21 6.34 -3.48 -7.27
N SER A 22 6.53 -4.67 -6.71
CA SER A 22 7.22 -4.84 -5.42
C SER A 22 8.67 -4.37 -5.45
N SER A 23 9.28 -4.22 -6.62
CA SER A 23 10.63 -3.66 -6.78
C SER A 23 10.70 -2.13 -6.55
N ARG A 24 9.55 -1.50 -6.30
CA ARG A 24 9.37 -0.06 -6.21
C ARG A 24 8.30 0.31 -5.17
N ILE A 25 8.71 0.98 -4.10
CA ILE A 25 7.77 1.48 -3.10
C ILE A 25 7.14 2.79 -3.59
N THR A 26 5.81 2.84 -3.62
CA THR A 26 4.98 3.98 -4.03
C THR A 26 4.11 4.45 -2.86
N VAL A 27 3.40 5.57 -2.99
CA VAL A 27 2.54 6.10 -1.90
C VAL A 27 1.42 5.12 -1.51
N LEU A 28 0.98 4.29 -2.45
CA LEU A 28 -0.09 3.32 -2.26
C LEU A 28 0.44 1.90 -2.02
N SER A 29 1.73 1.75 -1.71
CA SER A 29 2.32 0.48 -1.31
C SER A 29 3.25 0.60 -0.11
N THR A 30 3.44 -0.50 0.61
CA THR A 30 4.36 -0.56 1.75
C THR A 30 5.07 -1.90 1.74
N LEU A 31 6.37 -1.89 2.01
CA LEU A 31 7.18 -3.08 2.24
C LEU A 31 7.45 -3.21 3.73
N ILE A 32 7.26 -4.39 4.32
CA ILE A 32 7.55 -4.65 5.73
C ILE A 32 8.57 -5.77 5.78
N HIS A 33 9.76 -5.46 6.28
CA HIS A 33 10.84 -6.42 6.44
C HIS A 33 10.95 -6.89 7.89
N ARG A 34 11.07 -8.20 8.11
CA ARG A 34 11.25 -8.79 9.43
C ARG A 34 12.71 -9.16 9.68
N PHE A 35 13.22 -8.81 10.86
CA PHE A 35 14.58 -9.17 11.29
C PHE A 35 14.53 -10.35 12.26
N GLU A 36 14.92 -11.54 11.82
CA GLU A 36 14.85 -12.75 12.65
C GLU A 36 16.09 -12.99 13.51
N GLU A 37 17.18 -12.27 13.23
CA GLU A 37 18.47 -12.45 13.90
C GLU A 37 18.99 -11.15 14.51
N ALA A 38 19.63 -11.26 15.67
CA ALA A 38 20.35 -10.16 16.29
C ALA A 38 21.59 -9.77 15.47
N GLY A 39 21.97 -8.49 15.53
CA GLY A 39 23.16 -7.96 14.88
C GLY A 39 22.95 -6.56 14.32
N ASP A 40 24.03 -6.02 13.72
CA ASP A 40 24.00 -4.73 13.06
C ASP A 40 23.74 -4.88 11.56
N PHE A 41 22.88 -4.01 11.05
CA PHE A 41 22.46 -3.99 9.67
C PHE A 41 22.57 -2.57 9.11
N GLU A 42 23.02 -2.49 7.86
CA GLU A 42 23.03 -1.24 7.09
C GLU A 42 21.91 -1.28 6.05
N VAL A 43 21.02 -0.30 6.14
CA VAL A 43 19.89 -0.13 5.23
C VAL A 43 20.24 0.97 4.23
N PHE A 44 20.27 0.59 2.96
CA PHE A 44 20.48 1.47 1.82
C PHE A 44 19.14 1.79 1.19
N ILE A 45 18.83 3.09 1.11
CA ILE A 45 17.60 3.59 0.50
C ILE A 45 17.99 4.43 -0.70
N SER A 46 17.68 3.95 -1.90
CA SER A 46 17.96 4.64 -3.15
C SER A 46 16.68 5.13 -3.81
N ARG A 47 16.83 6.23 -4.54
CA ARG A 47 15.85 6.77 -5.48
C ARG A 47 16.57 6.88 -6.82
N THR A 48 15.85 6.74 -7.92
CA THR A 48 16.45 6.85 -9.27
C THR A 48 17.27 8.14 -9.38
N ASN A 49 18.53 8.01 -9.81
CA ASN A 49 19.50 9.10 -10.01
C ASN A 49 19.88 9.91 -8.76
N ARG A 50 19.84 9.31 -7.57
CA ARG A 50 20.30 9.94 -6.31
C ARG A 50 21.24 9.01 -5.55
N THR A 51 22.18 9.59 -4.79
CA THR A 51 23.04 8.85 -3.86
C THR A 51 22.17 8.11 -2.84
N PRO A 52 22.41 6.82 -2.58
CA PRO A 52 21.66 6.08 -1.57
C PRO A 52 21.87 6.68 -0.18
N LEU A 53 20.77 6.90 0.54
CA LEU A 53 20.82 7.15 1.98
C LEU A 53 21.21 5.86 2.70
N ARG A 54 21.94 5.99 3.81
CA ARG A 54 22.35 4.87 4.65
C ARG A 54 21.83 5.08 6.07
N LEU A 55 21.30 4.02 6.66
CA LEU A 55 20.81 3.98 8.04
C LEU A 55 21.39 2.74 8.72
N LEU A 56 21.83 2.89 9.98
CA LEU A 56 22.26 1.77 10.81
C LEU A 56 21.10 1.29 11.67
N ILE A 57 20.85 -0.02 11.66
CA ILE A 57 19.87 -0.69 12.50
C ILE A 57 20.61 -1.71 13.36
N THR A 58 20.39 -1.67 14.67
CA THR A 58 20.92 -2.67 15.61
C THR A 58 19.76 -3.50 16.14
N VAL A 59 19.76 -4.79 15.80
CA VAL A 59 18.76 -5.75 16.27
C VAL A 59 19.30 -6.44 17.52
N VAL A 60 18.55 -6.36 18.62
CA VAL A 60 18.97 -6.86 19.93
C VAL A 60 17.96 -7.84 20.50
N ASP A 61 18.46 -8.83 21.25
CA ASP A 61 17.66 -9.69 22.11
C ASP A 61 17.58 -9.02 23.49
N GLY A 62 16.56 -8.18 23.69
CA GLY A 62 16.44 -7.32 24.87
C GLY A 62 15.50 -6.14 24.63
N ASP A 63 15.48 -5.17 25.54
CA ASP A 63 14.54 -4.04 25.47
C ASP A 63 14.82 -3.13 24.25
N ALA A 64 13.94 -3.24 23.26
CA ALA A 64 13.89 -2.44 22.05
C ALA A 64 12.47 -2.49 21.44
N PRO A 65 12.06 -1.48 20.64
CA PRO A 65 10.80 -1.52 19.92
C PRO A 65 10.71 -2.71 18.95
N TYR A 66 9.51 -3.28 18.80
CA TYR A 66 9.24 -4.33 17.81
C TYR A 66 8.96 -3.79 16.40
N GLN A 67 8.74 -2.48 16.26
CA GLN A 67 8.37 -1.90 14.98
C GLN A 67 8.89 -0.47 14.87
N HIS A 68 9.49 -0.15 13.72
CA HIS A 68 9.63 1.22 13.24
C HIS A 68 9.01 1.36 11.85
N ASN A 69 8.41 2.53 11.60
CA ASN A 69 7.85 2.89 10.31
C ASN A 69 8.67 4.03 9.72
N LEU A 70 9.27 3.81 8.56
CA LEU A 70 10.13 4.75 7.86
C LEU A 70 9.39 5.36 6.68
N ASP A 71 9.06 6.65 6.81
CA ASP A 71 8.58 7.46 5.69
C ASP A 71 9.76 7.89 4.81
N LEU A 72 9.91 7.22 3.67
CA LEU A 72 11.00 7.43 2.72
C LEU A 72 11.01 8.84 2.10
N SER A 73 9.89 9.56 2.16
CA SER A 73 9.83 10.95 1.70
C SER A 73 10.51 11.92 2.67
N SER A 74 10.35 11.72 3.99
CA SER A 74 10.97 12.54 5.04
C SER A 74 12.50 12.39 5.11
N LEU A 75 13.01 11.24 4.66
CA LEU A 75 14.44 10.90 4.70
C LEU A 75 15.31 11.82 3.84
N GLN A 76 14.70 12.59 2.93
CA GLN A 76 15.37 13.56 2.06
C GLN A 76 15.76 14.86 2.80
N ASN A 77 15.08 15.19 3.90
CA ASN A 77 15.33 16.39 4.69
C ASN A 77 15.86 16.00 6.07
N PRO A 78 17.17 16.14 6.34
CA PRO A 78 17.75 15.84 7.65
C PRO A 78 17.06 16.55 8.81
N LYS A 79 16.52 17.76 8.56
CA LYS A 79 15.81 18.58 9.56
C LYS A 79 14.43 18.05 9.95
N GLU A 80 13.82 17.19 9.14
CA GLU A 80 12.49 16.60 9.37
C GLU A 80 12.59 15.19 9.98
N ARG A 81 13.81 14.71 10.28
CA ARG A 81 14.04 13.39 10.86
C ARG A 81 13.89 13.46 12.38
N ASP A 82 12.81 12.91 12.92
CA ASP A 82 12.71 12.62 14.36
C ASP A 82 13.26 11.24 14.72
N CYS A 83 13.13 10.24 13.83
CA CYS A 83 13.63 8.88 14.07
C CYS A 83 15.08 8.61 13.64
N CYS A 84 15.67 9.49 12.81
CA CYS A 84 16.95 9.25 12.12
C CYS A 84 17.85 10.50 12.08
N ARG A 85 17.88 11.31 13.14
CA ARG A 85 18.87 12.40 13.26
C ARG A 85 20.28 11.80 13.11
N ASP A 86 21.21 12.52 12.48
CA ASP A 86 22.55 12.00 12.21
C ASP A 86 23.18 11.40 13.50
N GLY A 87 23.51 10.11 13.45
CA GLY A 87 24.02 9.34 14.60
C GLY A 87 22.99 8.57 15.43
N ALA A 88 21.69 8.65 15.11
CA ALA A 88 20.66 7.84 15.76
C ALA A 88 20.69 6.40 15.23
N ASN A 89 21.35 5.50 15.96
CA ASN A 89 21.27 4.06 15.73
C ASN A 89 19.85 3.60 16.08
N LEU A 90 19.08 3.17 15.07
CA LEU A 90 17.76 2.61 15.31
C LEU A 90 17.91 1.23 15.95
N ARG A 91 17.31 1.06 17.12
CA ARG A 91 17.28 -0.23 17.81
C ARG A 91 15.96 -0.95 17.53
N LEU A 92 16.04 -2.25 17.28
CA LEU A 92 14.89 -3.10 17.02
C LEU A 92 15.02 -4.40 17.82
N HIS A 93 13.92 -4.95 18.31
CA HIS A 93 13.91 -6.27 18.94
C HIS A 93 14.07 -7.37 17.89
N VAL A 94 14.69 -8.50 18.25
CA VAL A 94 14.68 -9.74 17.43
C VAL A 94 13.24 -10.15 17.10
N GLY A 95 12.97 -10.46 15.83
CA GLY A 95 11.63 -10.73 15.32
C GLY A 95 10.79 -9.48 15.03
N GLY A 96 11.31 -8.29 15.34
CA GLY A 96 10.70 -7.01 15.00
C GLY A 96 10.76 -6.70 13.51
N VAL A 97 10.07 -5.63 13.11
CA VAL A 97 9.86 -5.26 11.71
C VAL A 97 10.21 -3.81 11.40
N LEU A 98 10.67 -3.55 10.18
CA LEU A 98 10.75 -2.22 9.59
C LEU A 98 9.73 -2.09 8.46
N GLY A 99 8.80 -1.14 8.61
CA GLY A 99 7.86 -0.75 7.56
C GLY A 99 8.44 0.39 6.73
N PHE A 100 8.51 0.21 5.41
CA PHE A 100 8.97 1.21 4.46
C PHE A 100 7.79 1.69 3.61
N PHE A 101 7.44 2.97 3.75
CA PHE A 101 6.35 3.61 3.02
C PHE A 101 6.78 5.01 2.56
N THR A 102 6.03 5.64 1.66
CA THR A 102 6.27 7.03 1.28
C THR A 102 4.97 7.82 1.38
N SER A 103 4.94 8.88 2.19
CA SER A 103 3.72 9.68 2.35
C SER A 103 3.55 10.74 1.25
N GLN A 104 4.63 11.05 0.53
CA GLN A 104 4.64 12.13 -0.47
C GLN A 104 5.28 11.72 -1.79
N GLY A 105 4.96 12.51 -2.83
CA GLY A 105 5.57 12.45 -4.14
C GLY A 105 5.06 11.31 -5.03
N VAL A 106 5.68 11.19 -6.20
CA VAL A 106 5.41 10.15 -7.22
C VAL A 106 6.63 9.28 -7.46
N SER A 107 7.61 9.37 -6.57
CA SER A 107 8.89 8.71 -6.74
C SER A 107 8.88 7.32 -6.16
N THR A 108 9.56 6.44 -6.87
CA THR A 108 9.75 5.06 -6.45
C THR A 108 11.04 4.95 -5.68
N PHE A 109 10.96 4.34 -4.50
CA PHE A 109 12.14 4.06 -3.69
C PHE A 109 12.53 2.60 -3.78
N GLN A 110 13.82 2.37 -3.52
CA GLN A 110 14.39 1.06 -3.39
C GLN A 110 15.12 0.89 -2.07
N VAL A 111 14.93 -0.27 -1.43
CA VAL A 111 15.56 -0.64 -0.16
C VAL A 111 16.45 -1.87 -0.35
N ARG A 112 17.66 -1.80 0.20
CA ARG A 112 18.58 -2.93 0.30
C ARG A 112 19.16 -3.00 1.70
N ILE A 113 19.21 -4.17 2.31
CA ILE A 113 19.70 -4.37 3.68
C ILE A 113 20.87 -5.33 3.65
N VAL A 114 21.94 -4.97 4.34
CA VAL A 114 23.17 -5.76 4.44
C VAL A 114 23.50 -5.95 5.91
N ARG A 115 23.86 -7.17 6.31
CA ARG A 115 24.37 -7.43 7.65
C ARG A 115 25.83 -7.00 7.76
N LEU A 116 26.18 -6.34 8.85
CA LEU A 116 27.54 -5.93 9.17
C LEU A 116 28.23 -6.99 10.05
N GLY A 117 29.56 -7.08 9.96
CA GLY A 117 30.37 -7.95 10.81
C GLY A 117 30.49 -9.42 10.37
N SER A 118 29.79 -9.86 9.33
CA SER A 118 30.05 -11.16 8.69
C SER A 118 31.29 -11.09 7.80
N LYS A 119 32.10 -12.18 7.76
CA LYS A 119 33.31 -12.26 6.91
C LYS A 119 33.03 -12.03 5.43
N GLU A 120 31.79 -12.27 5.00
CA GLU A 120 31.26 -11.96 3.67
C GLU A 120 30.10 -10.97 3.77
N LYS A 121 29.93 -10.08 2.78
CA LYS A 121 28.79 -9.16 2.72
C LYS A 121 27.51 -9.95 2.45
N GLN A 122 26.74 -10.24 3.50
CA GLN A 122 25.46 -10.94 3.37
C GLN A 122 24.34 -9.92 3.08
N VAL A 123 23.76 -9.98 1.89
CA VAL A 123 22.57 -9.19 1.53
C VAL A 123 21.35 -9.89 2.12
N PHE A 124 20.71 -9.23 3.08
CA PHE A 124 19.52 -9.76 3.78
C PHE A 124 18.23 -9.44 3.01
N LEU A 125 18.17 -8.24 2.43
CA LEU A 125 17.06 -7.80 1.60
C LEU A 125 17.59 -7.07 0.37
N ASN A 126 17.07 -7.43 -0.80
CA ASN A 126 17.13 -6.61 -1.99
C ASN A 126 15.77 -6.66 -2.69
N HIS A 127 14.81 -5.86 -2.20
CA HIS A 127 13.43 -5.90 -2.72
C HIS A 127 13.32 -5.53 -4.21
N ALA A 128 14.35 -4.91 -4.80
CA ALA A 128 14.40 -4.62 -6.22
C ALA A 128 14.46 -5.90 -7.08
N GLU A 129 15.00 -6.98 -6.51
CA GLU A 129 15.04 -8.31 -7.10
C GLU A 129 13.84 -9.14 -6.66
N GLN A 130 13.62 -9.25 -5.35
CA GLN A 130 12.56 -10.05 -4.76
C GLN A 130 12.28 -9.67 -3.31
N ILE A 131 11.06 -9.92 -2.85
CA ILE A 131 10.70 -9.90 -1.43
C ILE A 131 11.06 -11.27 -0.84
N PRO A 132 11.83 -11.35 0.26
CA PRO A 132 12.19 -12.62 0.88
C PRO A 132 11.01 -13.23 1.64
N ALA A 133 11.16 -14.51 2.03
CA ALA A 133 10.19 -15.16 2.91
C ALA A 133 10.17 -14.49 4.29
N GLY A 134 9.00 -14.41 4.91
CA GLY A 134 8.76 -13.77 6.21
C GLY A 134 8.29 -12.31 6.10
N ASP A 135 8.50 -11.68 4.94
CA ASP A 135 8.15 -10.27 4.72
C ASP A 135 6.71 -10.08 4.23
N PHE A 136 6.25 -8.83 4.32
CA PHE A 136 4.95 -8.43 3.79
C PHE A 136 5.09 -7.32 2.75
N PHE A 137 4.23 -7.38 1.74
CA PHE A 137 4.06 -6.29 0.77
C PHE A 137 2.59 -5.93 0.69
N THR A 138 2.30 -4.64 0.68
CA THR A 138 0.91 -4.17 0.67
C THR A 138 0.66 -3.25 -0.51
N VAL A 139 -0.57 -3.28 -1.01
CA VAL A 139 -1.05 -2.37 -2.05
C VAL A 139 -2.45 -1.88 -1.70
N THR A 140 -2.73 -0.61 -1.99
CA THR A 140 -4.04 0.01 -1.77
C THR A 140 -4.55 0.55 -3.11
N PRO A 141 -5.22 -0.28 -3.94
CA PRO A 141 -5.74 0.16 -5.22
C PRO A 141 -6.91 1.13 -5.05
N LEU A 142 -6.86 2.25 -5.76
CA LEU A 142 -7.91 3.26 -5.74
C LEU A 142 -8.87 3.16 -6.92
N ARG A 143 -8.47 2.54 -8.04
CA ARG A 143 -9.30 2.45 -9.23
C ARG A 143 -10.13 1.17 -9.22
N PRO A 144 -11.45 1.26 -9.35
CA PRO A 144 -12.28 0.08 -9.56
C PRO A 144 -11.98 -0.57 -10.90
N GLY A 145 -12.03 -1.90 -10.94
CA GLY A 145 -11.69 -2.69 -12.10
C GLY A 145 -11.19 -4.09 -11.74
N ILE A 146 -10.71 -4.80 -12.76
CA ILE A 146 -10.05 -6.09 -12.63
C ILE A 146 -8.56 -5.87 -12.81
N TYR A 147 -7.82 -6.23 -11.78
CA TYR A 147 -6.38 -6.27 -11.75
C TYR A 147 -5.91 -7.70 -11.90
N ARG A 148 -4.81 -7.87 -12.64
CA ARG A 148 -4.01 -9.09 -12.60
C ARG A 148 -2.91 -8.94 -11.58
N VAL A 149 -2.87 -9.87 -10.64
CA VAL A 149 -1.76 -10.02 -9.70
C VAL A 149 -0.88 -11.14 -10.23
N SER A 150 0.42 -10.89 -10.38
CA SER A 150 1.37 -11.88 -10.84
C SER A 150 2.60 -11.94 -9.94
N ASP A 151 3.14 -13.14 -9.83
CA ASP A 151 4.47 -13.41 -9.30
C ASP A 151 5.31 -14.09 -10.39
N PRO A 152 6.06 -13.32 -11.20
CA PRO A 152 6.87 -13.88 -12.28
C PRO A 152 7.97 -14.83 -11.79
N LEU A 153 8.41 -14.70 -10.54
CA LEU A 153 9.46 -15.56 -9.98
C LEU A 153 8.94 -16.99 -9.81
N ASN A 154 7.73 -17.13 -9.27
CA ASN A 154 7.08 -18.44 -9.05
C ASN A 154 6.09 -18.82 -10.16
N LYS A 155 6.00 -18.02 -11.24
CA LYS A 155 5.06 -18.20 -12.37
C LYS A 155 3.60 -18.37 -11.91
N ALA A 156 3.20 -17.58 -10.93
CA ALA A 156 1.86 -17.63 -10.34
C ALA A 156 1.05 -16.39 -10.71
N GLU A 157 -0.26 -16.54 -10.82
CA GLU A 157 -1.19 -15.44 -11.10
C GLU A 157 -2.48 -15.60 -10.30
N MET A 158 -3.11 -14.48 -9.95
CA MET A 158 -4.46 -14.42 -9.41
C MET A 158 -5.17 -13.14 -9.87
N ALA A 159 -6.50 -13.15 -9.86
CA ALA A 159 -7.30 -11.96 -10.15
C ALA A 159 -7.59 -11.16 -8.87
N LEU A 160 -7.54 -9.84 -8.97
CA LEU A 160 -7.98 -8.91 -7.94
C LEU A 160 -9.10 -8.04 -8.52
N LYS A 161 -10.31 -8.18 -7.99
CA LYS A 161 -11.45 -7.34 -8.34
C LYS A 161 -11.57 -6.20 -7.34
N VAL A 162 -11.46 -4.96 -7.81
CA VAL A 162 -11.66 -3.76 -7.00
C VAL A 162 -12.99 -3.14 -7.38
N VAL A 163 -13.88 -2.95 -6.41
CA VAL A 163 -15.20 -2.35 -6.63
C VAL A 163 -15.36 -1.08 -5.81
N MET A 164 -16.24 -0.18 -6.24
CA MET A 164 -16.55 0.99 -5.42
C MET A 164 -17.18 0.57 -4.08
N PRO A 165 -16.83 1.25 -2.98
CA PRO A 165 -17.58 1.08 -1.74
C PRO A 165 -19.05 1.46 -1.96
N PRO A 166 -19.99 0.80 -1.28
CA PRO A 166 -21.40 1.22 -1.32
C PRO A 166 -21.51 2.67 -0.85
N LEU A 167 -22.42 3.43 -1.46
CA LEU A 167 -22.75 4.77 -0.97
C LEU A 167 -23.25 4.65 0.48
N PRO A 168 -22.85 5.56 1.38
CA PRO A 168 -23.48 5.61 2.70
C PRO A 168 -24.98 5.80 2.49
N GLU A 169 -25.81 4.92 3.04
CA GLU A 169 -27.26 5.15 3.02
C GLU A 169 -27.54 6.39 3.89
N GLU A 170 -27.78 7.53 3.24
CA GLU A 170 -28.24 8.73 3.92
C GLU A 170 -29.56 8.42 4.65
N GLY A 171 -29.51 8.32 5.99
CA GLY A 171 -30.69 8.40 6.84
C GLY A 171 -31.33 7.10 7.34
N LYS A 172 -30.77 5.91 7.10
CA LYS A 172 -31.24 4.68 7.77
C LYS A 172 -30.35 4.33 8.96
N VAL A 173 -30.62 5.00 10.08
CA VAL A 173 -30.30 4.44 11.39
C VAL A 173 -31.03 3.10 11.47
N GLU A 174 -30.28 2.00 11.65
CA GLU A 174 -30.80 0.65 11.83
C GLU A 174 -31.80 0.62 13.01
N LYS A 175 -33.07 0.88 12.74
CA LYS A 175 -34.17 0.47 13.62
C LYS A 175 -34.53 -0.95 13.21
N GLY A 176 -34.25 -1.87 14.14
CA GLY A 176 -34.19 -3.29 13.87
C GLY A 176 -35.45 -3.91 13.29
N ALA A 177 -35.22 -4.88 12.43
CA ALA A 177 -35.90 -6.18 12.37
C ALA A 177 -35.06 -7.05 11.45
N LYS A 178 -34.24 -7.94 12.03
CA LYS A 178 -33.41 -8.88 11.26
C LYS A 178 -34.31 -9.93 10.63
N THR A 179 -34.60 -9.80 9.33
CA THR A 179 -35.11 -10.91 8.54
C THR A 179 -33.97 -11.90 8.29
N LYS A 180 -34.16 -13.14 8.73
CA LYS A 180 -33.17 -14.23 8.64
C LYS A 180 -32.88 -14.51 7.16
N GLY A 181 -31.74 -14.04 6.65
CA GLY A 181 -31.26 -14.32 5.28
C GLY A 181 -30.79 -13.10 4.46
N GLU A 182 -30.97 -11.88 4.95
CA GLU A 182 -30.54 -10.68 4.24
C GLU A 182 -29.03 -10.43 4.43
N ARG A 183 -28.26 -10.44 3.33
CA ARG A 183 -26.85 -10.03 3.35
C ARG A 183 -26.79 -8.56 3.76
N THR A 184 -26.41 -8.29 5.01
CA THR A 184 -26.03 -6.97 5.49
C THR A 184 -25.14 -6.30 4.44
N ALA A 185 -25.55 -5.11 3.97
CA ALA A 185 -24.70 -4.27 3.14
C ALA A 185 -23.34 -4.17 3.83
N SER A 186 -22.30 -4.68 3.19
CA SER A 186 -20.97 -4.76 3.81
C SER A 186 -20.53 -3.34 4.14
N THR A 187 -20.53 -2.98 5.43
CA THR A 187 -20.00 -1.70 5.89
C THR A 187 -18.60 -1.56 5.32
N TYR A 188 -18.30 -0.43 4.67
CA TYR A 188 -16.95 -0.15 4.17
C TYR A 188 -16.00 -0.06 5.37
N ARG A 189 -15.01 -0.95 5.43
CA ARG A 189 -14.03 -1.08 6.53
C ARG A 189 -12.61 -1.00 5.97
N PRO A 190 -12.10 0.22 5.71
CA PRO A 190 -10.73 0.39 5.21
C PRO A 190 -9.68 -0.07 6.24
N ASP A 191 -10.06 -0.15 7.52
CA ASP A 191 -9.27 -0.68 8.63
C ASP A 191 -9.07 -2.21 8.57
N GLN A 192 -9.83 -2.92 7.73
CA GLN A 192 -9.76 -4.38 7.59
C GLN A 192 -9.06 -4.75 6.29
N PRO A 193 -7.73 -5.03 6.31
CA PRO A 193 -7.04 -5.47 5.11
C PRO A 193 -7.49 -6.88 4.70
N VAL A 194 -7.34 -7.19 3.42
CA VAL A 194 -7.46 -8.56 2.93
C VAL A 194 -6.07 -9.17 2.85
N LEU A 195 -5.86 -10.32 3.49
CA LEU A 195 -4.58 -11.03 3.50
C LEU A 195 -4.57 -12.14 2.43
N VAL A 196 -3.48 -12.24 1.67
CA VAL A 196 -3.19 -13.30 0.69
C VAL A 196 -1.81 -13.87 0.98
N SER A 197 -1.72 -15.19 1.12
CA SER A 197 -0.43 -15.87 1.28
C SER A 197 0.22 -16.14 -0.07
N VAL A 198 1.54 -15.90 -0.18
CA VAL A 198 2.35 -16.17 -1.37
C VAL A 198 3.41 -17.21 -1.02
N GLY A 199 3.22 -18.45 -1.50
CA GLY A 199 4.12 -19.56 -1.24
C GLY A 199 4.81 -20.09 -2.50
N LYS A 200 5.56 -21.18 -2.37
CA LYS A 200 6.25 -21.84 -3.51
C LYS A 200 5.31 -22.29 -4.62
N LYS A 201 4.04 -22.56 -4.30
CA LYS A 201 2.99 -22.97 -5.25
C LYS A 201 2.20 -21.78 -5.81
N GLY A 202 2.62 -20.55 -5.51
CA GLY A 202 1.92 -19.32 -5.86
C GLY A 202 0.99 -18.82 -4.75
N PHE A 203 -0.07 -18.14 -5.17
CA PHE A 203 -1.08 -17.56 -4.28
C PHE A 203 -1.98 -18.63 -3.65
N ASP A 204 -2.38 -18.42 -2.39
CA ASP A 204 -3.32 -19.31 -1.69
C ASP A 204 -4.76 -19.29 -2.25
N ARG A 205 -5.05 -18.36 -3.16
CA ARG A 205 -6.33 -18.19 -3.83
C ARG A 205 -6.14 -17.70 -5.26
N ARG A 206 -7.12 -17.99 -6.11
CA ARG A 206 -7.12 -17.59 -7.53
C ARG A 206 -7.77 -16.23 -7.78
N GLU A 207 -8.63 -15.78 -6.87
CA GLU A 207 -9.33 -14.51 -6.97
C GLU A 207 -9.51 -13.91 -5.57
N VAL A 208 -9.50 -12.58 -5.51
CA VAL A 208 -9.91 -11.82 -4.32
C VAL A 208 -10.69 -10.58 -4.74
N SER A 209 -11.68 -10.19 -3.93
CA SER A 209 -12.43 -8.94 -4.13
C SER A 209 -12.13 -7.96 -3.00
N LEU A 210 -12.06 -6.68 -3.33
CA LEU A 210 -11.69 -5.61 -2.42
C LEU A 210 -12.47 -4.32 -2.76
N LEU A 211 -12.78 -3.51 -1.74
CA LEU A 211 -13.38 -2.19 -1.94
C LEU A 211 -12.30 -1.16 -2.24
N SER A 212 -12.50 -0.25 -3.19
CA SER A 212 -11.53 0.81 -3.51
C SER A 212 -11.06 1.53 -2.24
N GLY A 213 -9.74 1.69 -2.11
CA GLY A 213 -9.10 2.28 -0.92
C GLY A 213 -8.86 1.32 0.26
N GLN A 214 -9.32 0.07 0.19
CA GLN A 214 -8.96 -0.98 1.15
C GLN A 214 -7.60 -1.58 0.76
N THR A 215 -6.85 -2.09 1.74
CA THR A 215 -5.50 -2.63 1.51
C THR A 215 -5.52 -4.14 1.27
N LEU A 216 -4.80 -4.58 0.24
CA LEU A 216 -4.42 -5.97 0.05
C LEU A 216 -3.02 -6.19 0.62
N VAL A 217 -2.87 -7.18 1.49
CA VAL A 217 -1.60 -7.57 2.13
C VAL A 217 -1.17 -8.91 1.57
N PHE A 218 0.03 -8.96 1.01
CA PHE A 218 0.71 -10.19 0.61
C PHE A 218 1.64 -10.62 1.74
N GLN A 219 1.37 -11.79 2.31
CA GLN A 219 2.27 -12.46 3.26
C GLN A 219 3.18 -13.40 2.47
N VAL A 220 4.47 -13.05 2.36
CA VAL A 220 5.43 -13.78 1.54
C VAL A 220 6.01 -14.94 2.35
N GLN A 221 5.61 -16.16 2.06
CA GLN A 221 6.09 -17.39 2.71
C GLN A 221 7.26 -18.03 1.95
N SER A 222 7.41 -17.68 0.67
CA SER A 222 8.54 -18.04 -0.19
C SER A 222 8.90 -16.81 -1.00
N ALA A 223 10.19 -16.60 -1.29
CA ALA A 223 10.63 -15.45 -2.06
C ALA A 223 9.76 -15.20 -3.30
N ALA A 224 9.36 -13.94 -3.51
CA ALA A 224 8.37 -13.56 -4.52
C ALA A 224 8.70 -12.22 -5.16
N ARG A 225 8.22 -12.00 -6.39
CA ARG A 225 8.26 -10.70 -7.07
C ARG A 225 6.85 -10.31 -7.50
N LEU A 226 6.22 -9.39 -6.79
CA LEU A 226 4.79 -9.13 -6.96
C LEU A 226 4.54 -7.97 -7.92
N ARG A 227 3.60 -8.17 -8.84
CA ARG A 227 3.04 -7.12 -9.69
C ARG A 227 1.52 -7.14 -9.63
N VAL A 228 0.92 -5.96 -9.58
CA VAL A 228 -0.54 -5.78 -9.59
C VAL A 228 -0.86 -4.76 -10.67
N ASP A 229 -1.43 -5.20 -11.79
CA ASP A 229 -1.65 -4.40 -12.98
C ASP A 229 -3.15 -4.32 -13.31
N LEU A 230 -3.67 -3.10 -13.50
CA LEU A 230 -5.06 -2.87 -13.89
C LEU A 230 -5.28 -3.23 -15.36
N GLU A 231 -5.93 -4.36 -15.60
CA GLU A 231 -6.20 -4.85 -16.96
C GLU A 231 -7.47 -4.22 -17.53
N LYS A 232 -8.54 -4.15 -16.72
CA LYS A 232 -9.82 -3.61 -17.14
C LYS A 232 -10.37 -2.67 -16.07
N GLU A 233 -10.57 -1.40 -16.43
CA GLU A 233 -11.27 -0.44 -15.55
C GLU A 233 -12.77 -0.70 -15.53
N ASP A 234 -13.41 -0.38 -14.41
CA ASP A 234 -14.87 -0.37 -14.33
C ASP A 234 -15.44 0.85 -15.09
N GLU A 235 -16.04 0.58 -16.25
CA GLU A 235 -16.62 1.61 -17.13
C GLU A 235 -17.75 2.41 -16.46
N ALA A 236 -18.44 1.82 -15.47
CA ALA A 236 -19.50 2.52 -14.74
C ALA A 236 -18.97 3.71 -13.92
N VAL A 237 -17.67 3.71 -13.59
CA VAL A 237 -17.01 4.75 -12.78
C VAL A 237 -16.29 5.77 -13.67
N THR A 238 -15.89 5.39 -14.89
CA THR A 238 -15.18 6.27 -15.82
C THR A 238 -16.09 6.97 -16.82
N ALA A 239 -17.33 6.51 -17.01
CA ALA A 239 -18.31 7.18 -17.84
C ALA A 239 -18.68 8.55 -17.24
N PRO A 240 -18.67 9.65 -18.02
CA PRO A 240 -19.14 10.93 -17.53
C PRO A 240 -20.58 10.82 -17.03
N PRO A 241 -20.94 11.52 -15.93
CA PRO A 241 -22.29 11.46 -15.39
C PRO A 241 -23.27 11.81 -16.50
N LYS A 242 -24.23 10.91 -16.78
CA LYS A 242 -25.29 11.16 -17.75
C LYS A 242 -25.93 12.50 -17.39
N LYS A 243 -25.87 13.49 -18.30
CA LYS A 243 -26.50 14.79 -18.10
C LYS A 243 -27.92 14.55 -17.61
N ARG A 244 -28.25 15.11 -16.44
CA ARG A 244 -29.61 15.11 -15.92
C ARG A 244 -30.48 15.74 -17.02
N PRO A 245 -31.57 15.10 -17.47
CA PRO A 245 -32.45 15.73 -18.44
C PRO A 245 -32.93 17.06 -17.87
N ASP A 246 -32.80 18.13 -18.65
CA ASP A 246 -33.26 19.47 -18.26
C ASP A 246 -34.73 19.37 -17.88
N LYS A 247 -35.02 19.72 -16.62
CA LYS A 247 -36.39 19.73 -16.10
C LYS A 247 -37.17 20.74 -16.95
N PRO A 248 -38.25 20.35 -17.66
CA PRO A 248 -38.96 21.28 -18.51
C PRO A 248 -39.45 22.47 -17.68
N ALA A 249 -39.17 23.68 -18.17
CA ALA A 249 -39.58 24.91 -17.53
C ALA A 249 -41.10 24.90 -17.33
N ARG A 250 -41.53 25.08 -16.08
CA ARG A 250 -42.94 25.10 -15.71
C ARG A 250 -43.55 26.37 -16.29
N THR A 251 -44.29 26.25 -17.38
CA THR A 251 -45.04 27.35 -18.00
C THR A 251 -46.03 27.90 -16.98
N THR A 252 -45.78 29.12 -16.52
CA THR A 252 -46.71 29.88 -15.68
C THR A 252 -47.83 30.36 -16.58
N LYS A 253 -49.03 29.79 -16.44
CA LYS A 253 -50.24 30.36 -17.05
C LYS A 253 -50.54 31.66 -16.31
N GLN A 254 -50.44 32.79 -16.99
CA GLN A 254 -51.04 34.05 -16.53
C GLN A 254 -52.54 33.98 -16.78
N THR A 255 -53.31 34.14 -15.70
CA THR A 255 -54.75 34.46 -15.69
C THR A 255 -54.96 35.95 -15.88
#